data_AF-A0A5P9D1L9-F1
#
_entry.id   AF-A0A5P9D1L9-F1
#
_cell.length_a   1.000
_cell.length_b   1.000
_cell.length_c   1.000
_cell.angle_alpha   90.00
_cell.angle_beta   90.00
_cell.angle_gamma   90.00
#
_symmetry.space_group_name_H-M   'P 1'
#
loop_
_entity.id
_entity.type
_entity.pdbx_description
1 polymer ?
#
loop_
_entity_poly.entity_id
_entity_poly.type
_entity_poly.pdbx_seq_one_letter_code
_entity_poly.pdbx_strand_id
1 'polypeptide(L)'
;MGNEPVPEKPKVNLTPSSSRQRASSGAESGKETVQWLDKFTERMVLPGEHEEAFFARRRELKLGVGLDENGNLVQAVETPKK
;
A
#
# COMPACT_ATOMS: atom_id res chain seq x y z
N MET A 1 33.59 -35.20 -3.14
CA MET A 1 33.39 -33.78 -2.76
C MET A 1 32.91 -33.03 -4.01
N GLY A 2 31.64 -33.21 -4.38
CA GLY A 2 31.06 -32.53 -5.53
C GLY A 2 30.47 -31.20 -5.07
N ASN A 3 31.00 -30.09 -5.57
CA ASN A 3 30.43 -28.78 -5.31
C ASN A 3 29.23 -28.60 -6.26
N GLU A 4 28.02 -28.50 -5.71
CA GLU A 4 26.86 -28.07 -6.50
C GLU A 4 27.05 -26.62 -6.97
N PRO A 5 26.74 -26.31 -8.24
CA PRO A 5 26.78 -24.94 -8.70
C PRO A 5 25.62 -24.14 -8.10
N VAL A 6 25.97 -23.03 -7.46
CA VAL A 6 25.03 -22.01 -6.94
C VAL A 6 24.12 -21.53 -8.08
N PRO A 7 22.79 -21.42 -7.88
CA PRO A 7 21.91 -20.91 -8.93
C PRO A 7 22.25 -19.43 -9.21
N GLU A 8 22.64 -19.14 -10.44
CA GLU A 8 22.88 -17.78 -10.93
C GLU A 8 21.56 -16.99 -10.82
N LYS A 9 21.59 -15.87 -10.09
CA LYS A 9 20.44 -14.95 -9.99
C LYS A 9 20.07 -14.48 -11.41
N PRO A 10 18.78 -14.39 -11.77
CA PRO A 10 18.39 -13.97 -13.11
C PRO A 10 18.94 -12.57 -13.38
N LYS A 11 19.78 -12.43 -14.40
CA LYS A 11 20.23 -11.14 -14.93
C LYS A 11 19.01 -10.44 -15.51
N VAL A 12 18.44 -9.51 -14.76
CA VAL A 12 17.45 -8.57 -15.28
C VAL A 12 18.14 -7.69 -16.31
N ASN A 13 17.89 -7.94 -17.59
CA ASN A 13 18.29 -7.04 -18.65
C ASN A 13 17.45 -5.77 -18.50
N LEU A 14 17.98 -4.79 -17.78
CA LEU A 14 17.49 -3.42 -17.79
C LEU A 14 17.74 -2.89 -19.20
N THR A 15 16.78 -3.08 -20.10
CA THR A 15 16.68 -2.23 -21.27
C THR A 15 16.61 -0.79 -20.74
N PRO A 16 17.38 0.18 -21.28
CA PRO A 16 17.15 1.57 -20.94
C PRO A 16 15.77 1.90 -21.50
N SER A 17 14.75 1.76 -20.65
CA SER A 17 13.40 2.18 -20.93
C SER A 17 13.50 3.63 -21.34
N SER A 18 13.28 3.85 -22.63
CA SER A 18 13.28 5.10 -23.35
C SER A 18 13.32 6.32 -22.42
N SER A 19 14.51 6.89 -22.22
CA SER A 19 14.73 8.16 -21.52
C SER A 19 14.16 9.36 -22.28
N ARG A 20 13.10 9.17 -23.07
CA ARG A 20 12.46 10.19 -23.89
C ARG A 20 10.96 10.16 -23.64
N GLN A 21 10.56 10.52 -22.42
CA GLN A 21 9.28 11.17 -22.08
C GLN A 21 9.27 11.58 -20.60
N ARG A 22 10.33 12.26 -20.14
CA ARG A 22 10.32 13.06 -18.89
C ARG A 22 10.27 14.56 -19.21
N ALA A 23 9.56 14.90 -20.28
CA ALA A 23 9.36 16.27 -20.73
C ALA A 23 7.92 16.47 -21.17
N SER A 24 6.98 16.11 -20.30
CA SER A 24 5.62 16.66 -20.31
C SER A 24 4.97 16.46 -18.94
N SER A 25 5.69 16.79 -17.86
CA SER A 25 5.01 17.12 -16.59
C SER A 25 4.39 18.50 -16.77
N GLY A 26 3.31 18.57 -17.54
CA GLY A 26 2.41 19.72 -17.58
C GLY A 26 1.63 19.76 -16.27
N ALA A 27 2.30 20.08 -15.18
CA ALA A 27 1.66 20.60 -13.98
C ALA A 27 1.30 22.07 -14.24
N GLU A 28 0.52 22.33 -15.29
CA GLU A 28 0.19 23.69 -15.73
C GLU A 28 -1.30 23.77 -16.11
N SER A 29 -2.17 23.55 -15.13
CA SER A 29 -3.43 24.30 -14.96
C SER A 29 -4.05 23.93 -13.61
N GLY A 30 -4.01 24.88 -12.67
CA GLY A 30 -4.35 24.69 -11.25
C GLY A 30 -5.80 24.32 -10.91
N LYS A 31 -6.62 23.91 -11.89
CA LYS A 31 -8.01 23.44 -11.68
C LYS A 31 -8.23 22.00 -12.10
N GLU A 32 -7.69 21.59 -13.26
CA GLU A 32 -7.80 20.20 -13.71
C GLU A 32 -6.95 19.27 -12.84
N THR A 33 -5.76 19.74 -12.43
CA THR A 33 -4.92 19.01 -11.47
C THR A 33 -5.59 18.86 -10.12
N VAL A 34 -6.28 19.91 -9.62
CA VAL A 34 -7.00 19.85 -8.34
C VAL A 34 -8.19 18.90 -8.41
N GLN A 35 -9.02 19.00 -9.45
CA GLN A 35 -10.14 18.09 -9.66
C GLN A 35 -9.70 16.62 -9.80
N TRP A 36 -8.55 16.38 -10.43
CA TRP A 36 -7.98 15.04 -10.51
C TRP A 36 -7.51 14.55 -9.14
N LEU A 37 -6.84 15.39 -8.35
CA LEU A 37 -6.40 15.05 -7.00
C LEU A 37 -7.57 14.79 -6.04
N ASP A 38 -8.65 15.56 -6.15
CA ASP A 38 -9.86 15.35 -5.34
C ASP A 38 -10.46 13.98 -5.65
N LYS A 39 -10.69 13.66 -6.93
CA LYS A 39 -11.18 12.35 -7.36
C LYS A 39 -10.27 11.20 -6.98
N PHE A 40 -8.95 11.42 -7.02
CA PHE A 40 -7.99 10.44 -6.58
C PHE A 40 -8.11 10.20 -5.06
N THR A 41 -8.11 11.27 -4.27
CA THR A 41 -8.26 11.21 -2.82
C THR A 41 -9.57 10.55 -2.41
N GLU A 42 -10.68 10.89 -3.07
CA GLU A 42 -12.00 10.28 -2.87
C GLU A 42 -11.97 8.76 -3.10
N ARG A 43 -11.24 8.28 -4.11
CA ARG A 43 -11.11 6.82 -4.34
C ARG A 43 -10.21 6.13 -3.33
N MET A 44 -9.22 6.82 -2.79
CA MET A 44 -8.26 6.25 -1.85
C MET A 44 -8.75 6.30 -0.39
N VAL A 45 -9.82 7.06 -0.10
CA VAL A 45 -10.35 7.18 1.27
C VAL A 45 -11.10 5.93 1.73
N LEU A 46 -11.66 5.18 0.78
CA LEU A 46 -12.42 3.97 1.07
C LEU A 46 -11.54 2.73 0.84
N PRO A 47 -11.57 1.76 1.76
CA PRO A 47 -10.91 0.49 1.53
C PRO A 47 -11.57 -0.26 0.36
N GLY A 48 -10.78 -1.00 -0.41
CA GLY A 48 -11.32 -1.95 -1.39
C GLY A 48 -11.80 -3.24 -0.72
N GLU A 49 -12.56 -4.07 -1.44
CA GLU A 49 -13.09 -5.35 -0.93
C GLU A 49 -11.99 -6.27 -0.37
N HIS A 50 -10.84 -6.33 -1.04
CA HIS A 50 -9.69 -7.11 -0.58
C HIS A 50 -9.08 -6.59 0.73
N GLU A 51 -9.05 -5.27 0.89
CA GLU A 51 -8.52 -4.61 2.08
C GLU A 51 -9.46 -4.83 3.26
N GLU A 52 -10.77 -4.72 3.04
CA GLU A 52 -11.80 -5.06 4.04
C GLU A 52 -11.66 -6.51 4.51
N ALA A 53 -11.56 -7.46 3.58
CA ALA A 53 -11.41 -8.89 3.90
C ALA A 53 -10.09 -9.16 4.66
N PHE A 54 -9.00 -8.51 4.26
CA PHE A 54 -7.72 -8.61 4.95
C PHE A 54 -7.82 -8.14 6.41
N PHE A 55 -8.39 -6.95 6.64
CA PHE A 55 -8.53 -6.41 7.99
C PHE A 55 -9.59 -7.16 8.82
N ALA A 56 -10.65 -7.70 8.22
CA ALA A 56 -11.60 -8.57 8.89
C ALA A 56 -10.91 -9.81 9.47
N ARG A 57 -10.15 -10.53 8.64
CA ARG A 57 -9.36 -11.69 9.09
C ARG A 57 -8.37 -11.33 10.19
N ARG A 58 -7.73 -10.17 10.09
CA ARG A 58 -6.74 -9.71 11.07
C ARG A 58 -7.38 -9.37 12.43
N ARG A 59 -8.61 -8.84 12.43
CA ARG A 59 -9.41 -8.60 13.63
C ARG A 59 -9.85 -9.91 14.28
N GLU A 60 -10.33 -10.87 13.50
CA GLU A 60 -10.70 -12.22 13.98
C GLU A 60 -9.52 -12.91 14.68
N LEU A 61 -8.33 -12.83 14.08
CA LEU A 61 -7.11 -13.40 14.65
C LEU A 61 -6.52 -12.58 15.82
N LYS A 62 -7.16 -11.47 16.23
CA LYS A 62 -6.68 -10.56 17.29
C LYS A 62 -5.25 -10.07 17.06
N LEU A 63 -4.87 -9.89 15.79
CA LEU A 63 -3.55 -9.39 15.39
C LEU A 63 -3.51 -7.85 15.28
N GLY A 64 -4.66 -7.19 15.47
CA GLY A 64 -4.80 -5.74 15.47
C GLY A 64 -4.29 -5.10 16.76
N VAL A 65 -3.50 -4.04 16.64
CA VAL A 65 -3.12 -3.14 17.74
C VAL A 65 -3.48 -1.70 17.35
N GLY A 66 -4.05 -0.95 18.29
CA GLY A 66 -4.28 0.48 18.22
C GLY A 66 -3.40 1.22 19.23
N LEU A 67 -3.52 2.54 19.24
CA LEU A 67 -2.89 3.40 20.24
C LEU A 67 -3.99 4.05 21.07
N ASP A 68 -3.81 4.12 22.40
CA ASP A 68 -4.65 4.95 23.26
C ASP A 68 -4.21 6.43 23.21
N GLU A 69 -4.91 7.30 23.93
CA GLU A 69 -4.61 8.75 24.01
C GLU A 69 -3.21 9.06 24.55
N ASN A 70 -2.60 8.11 25.26
CA ASN A 70 -1.27 8.23 25.84
C ASN A 70 -0.19 7.58 24.94
N GLY A 71 -0.58 7.01 23.80
CA GLY A 71 0.32 6.32 22.87
C GLY A 71 0.68 4.89 23.29
N ASN A 72 -0.03 4.28 24.23
CA ASN A 72 0.17 2.88 24.59
C ASN A 72 -0.52 1.96 23.58
N LEU A 73 0.10 0.81 23.31
CA LEU A 73 -0.48 -0.21 22.44
C LEU A 73 -1.70 -0.86 23.13
N VAL A 74 -2.85 -0.84 22.45
CA VAL A 74 -4.09 -1.49 22.88
C VAL A 74 -4.52 -2.53 21.85
N GLN A 75 -5.03 -3.68 22.28
CA GLN A 75 -5.63 -4.66 21.37
C GLN A 75 -7.15 -4.48 21.36
N ALA A 76 -7.78 -4.74 20.22
CA ALA A 76 -9.23 -4.83 20.16
C ALA A 76 -9.68 -6.08 20.93
N VAL A 77 -10.09 -5.90 22.18
CA VAL A 77 -10.82 -6.92 22.93
C VAL A 77 -12.22 -7.03 22.33
N GLU A 78 -12.65 -8.24 21.96
CA GLU A 78 -14.07 -8.50 21.75
C GLU A 78 -14.78 -8.23 23.07
N THR A 79 -15.43 -7.08 23.20
CA THR A 79 -16.45 -6.91 24.22
C THR A 79 -17.80 -7.22 23.59
N PRO A 80 -18.39 -8.40 23.82
CA PRO A 80 -19.84 -8.52 23.83
C PRO A 80 -20.39 -8.03 25.17
N LYS A 81 -21.54 -7.33 25.09
CA LYS A 81 -22.46 -6.85 26.14
C LYS A 81 -22.08 -5.49 26.74
N LYS A 82 -22.95 -4.48 26.67
CA LYS A 82 -24.39 -4.49 27.01
C LYS A 82 -25.27 -3.82 25.96
#